data_AF-A0A2D6Y285-F1
#
_entry.id   AF-A0A2D6Y285-F1
#
_cell.length_a   1.000
_cell.length_b   1.000
_cell.length_c   1.000
_cell.angle_alpha   90.00
_cell.angle_beta   90.00
_cell.angle_gamma   90.00
#
_symmetry.space_group_name_H-M   'P 1'
#
loop_
_entity.id
_entity.type
_entity.pdbx_description
1 polymer ?
#
loop_
_entity_poly.entity_id
_entity_poly.type
_entity_poly.pdbx_seq_one_letter_code
_entity_poly.pdbx_strand_id
1 'polypeptide(L)'
;MEKQPDPEAGALLETLLGSLLDDFEHWFRRGEELLECCPNSVLGEAEQVHFRARLEEGQRAIAATRVLVAAASEPMAVSMEAMSPWHGLVTEVWALSARVAAARR
;
A
#
# COMPACT_ATOMS: atom_id res chain seq x y z
N MET A 1 -18.56 -11.94 32.94
CA MET A 1 -19.15 -10.82 32.20
C MET A 1 -18.10 -10.40 31.18
N GLU A 2 -18.13 -11.00 29.99
CA GLU A 2 -17.21 -10.61 28.91
C GLU A 2 -17.56 -9.17 28.51
N LYS A 3 -16.55 -8.30 28.55
CA LYS A 3 -16.70 -6.89 28.18
C LYS A 3 -16.91 -6.86 26.67
N GLN A 4 -18.14 -6.58 26.22
CA GLN A 4 -18.40 -6.37 24.79
C GLN A 4 -17.43 -5.30 24.26
N PRO A 5 -16.85 -5.51 23.07
CA PRO A 5 -15.98 -4.52 22.46
C PRO A 5 -16.73 -3.20 22.31
N ASP A 6 -16.04 -2.09 22.58
CA ASP A 6 -16.60 -0.75 22.47
C ASP A 6 -16.97 -0.49 20.99
N PRO A 7 -18.27 -0.31 20.67
CA PRO A 7 -18.70 -0.14 19.29
C PRO A 7 -18.10 1.11 18.63
N GLU A 8 -17.76 2.14 19.41
CA GLU A 8 -17.11 3.35 18.91
C GLU A 8 -15.65 3.08 18.51
N ALA A 9 -14.95 2.24 19.28
CA ALA A 9 -13.59 1.81 18.95
C ALA A 9 -13.55 0.93 17.68
N GLY A 10 -14.57 0.08 17.49
CA GLY A 10 -14.72 -0.73 16.28
C GLY A 10 -14.92 0.13 15.03
N ALA A 11 -15.84 1.08 15.07
CA ALA A 11 -16.10 2.00 13.96
C ALA A 11 -14.87 2.89 13.63
N LEU A 12 -14.13 3.32 14.65
CA LEU A 12 -12.87 4.06 14.45
C LEU A 12 -11.83 3.19 13.75
N LEU A 13 -11.66 1.92 14.18
CA LEU A 13 -10.73 0.98 13.56
C LEU A 13 -11.06 0.76 12.08
N GLU A 14 -12.32 0.53 11.74
CA GLU A 14 -12.75 0.34 10.35
C GLU A 14 -12.46 1.57 9.49
N THR A 15 -12.74 2.77 10.01
CA THR A 15 -12.48 4.03 9.31
C THR A 15 -10.98 4.24 9.07
N LEU A 16 -10.16 4.03 10.10
CA LEU A 16 -8.71 4.22 10.01
C LEU A 16 -8.07 3.18 9.10
N LEU A 17 -8.46 1.92 9.23
CA LEU A 17 -7.95 0.85 8.38
C LEU A 17 -8.36 1.06 6.92
N GLY A 18 -9.61 1.45 6.67
CA GLY A 18 -10.09 1.80 5.34
C GLY A 18 -9.25 2.92 4.70
N SER A 19 -9.07 4.04 5.41
CA SER A 19 -8.24 5.15 4.95
C SER A 19 -6.79 4.72 4.67
N LEU A 20 -6.22 3.87 5.53
CA LEU A 20 -4.85 3.40 5.37
C LEU A 20 -4.69 2.47 4.16
N LEU A 21 -5.66 1.60 3.90
CA LEU A 21 -5.66 0.74 2.71
C LEU A 21 -5.84 1.56 1.43
N ASP A 22 -6.66 2.61 1.46
CA ASP A 22 -6.80 3.59 0.36
C ASP A 22 -5.45 4.27 0.07
N ASP A 23 -4.71 4.67 1.11
CA ASP A 23 -3.39 5.30 0.96
C ASP A 23 -2.37 4.35 0.32
N PHE A 24 -2.31 3.09 0.77
CA PHE A 24 -1.42 2.10 0.15
C PHE A 24 -1.72 1.87 -1.32
N GLU A 25 -3.00 1.69 -1.66
CA GLU A 25 -3.44 1.51 -3.04
C GLU A 25 -3.10 2.73 -3.92
N HIS A 26 -3.34 3.93 -3.39
CA HIS A 26 -2.98 5.18 -4.07
C HIS A 26 -1.50 5.23 -4.42
N TRP A 27 -0.62 4.96 -3.45
CA TRP A 27 0.82 5.01 -3.66
C TRP A 27 1.33 3.91 -4.58
N PHE A 28 0.74 2.71 -4.54
CA PHE A 28 1.15 1.65 -5.45
C PHE A 28 0.80 1.97 -6.90
N ARG A 29 -0.41 2.49 -7.15
CA ARG A 29 -0.81 2.98 -8.48
C ARG A 29 0.11 4.12 -8.95
N ARG A 30 0.39 5.08 -8.06
CA ARG A 30 1.32 6.17 -8.36
C ARG A 30 2.73 5.66 -8.70
N GLY A 31 3.18 4.59 -8.05
CA GLY A 31 4.44 3.90 -8.35
C GLY A 31 4.48 3.34 -9.77
N GLU A 32 3.39 2.73 -10.24
CA GLU A 32 3.29 2.20 -11.61
C GLU A 32 3.35 3.32 -12.65
N GLU A 33 2.58 4.39 -12.46
CA GLU A 33 2.61 5.59 -13.32
C GLU A 33 4.00 6.23 -13.36
N LEU A 34 4.74 6.20 -12.24
CA LEU A 34 6.13 6.68 -12.19
C LEU A 34 7.05 5.81 -13.04
N LEU A 35 6.89 4.49 -12.99
CA LEU A 35 7.68 3.55 -13.79
C LEU A 35 7.42 3.72 -15.29
N GLU A 36 6.19 3.97 -15.72
CA GLU A 36 5.86 4.19 -17.13
C GLU A 36 6.65 5.35 -17.74
N CYS A 37 6.94 6.38 -16.94
CA CYS A 37 7.70 7.55 -17.35
C CYS A 37 9.14 7.58 -16.81
N CYS A 38 9.66 6.46 -16.28
CA CYS A 38 10.96 6.40 -15.63
C CYS A 38 12.08 6.18 -16.66
N PRO A 39 13.05 7.10 -16.79
CA PRO A 39 14.20 6.88 -17.66
C PRO A 39 15.06 5.72 -17.16
N ASN A 40 15.65 4.95 -18.09
CA ASN A 40 16.61 3.90 -17.75
C ASN A 40 17.86 4.41 -17.01
N SER A 41 18.17 5.71 -17.12
CA SER A 41 19.24 6.36 -16.33
C SER A 41 18.89 6.56 -14.86
N VAL A 42 17.59 6.57 -14.53
CA VAL A 42 17.10 6.67 -13.15
C VAL A 42 17.00 5.29 -12.54
N LEU A 43 16.36 4.34 -13.21
CA LEU A 43 16.19 2.97 -12.75
C LEU A 43 16.33 2.04 -13.97
N GLY A 44 17.22 1.05 -13.92
CA GLY A 44 17.45 0.17 -15.07
C GLY A 44 16.24 -0.71 -15.38
N GLU A 45 16.12 -1.21 -16.61
CA GLU A 45 14.93 -1.96 -17.06
C GLU A 45 14.62 -3.19 -16.17
N ALA A 46 15.65 -3.96 -15.80
CA ALA A 46 15.47 -5.11 -14.91
C ALA A 46 14.96 -4.69 -13.52
N GLU A 47 15.45 -3.57 -12.99
CA GLU A 47 15.00 -3.01 -11.72
C GLU A 47 13.57 -2.49 -11.83
N GLN A 48 13.20 -1.85 -12.94
CA GLN A 48 11.82 -1.40 -13.19
C GLN A 48 10.83 -2.58 -13.26
N VAL A 49 11.20 -3.68 -13.94
CA VAL A 49 10.37 -4.90 -14.00
C VAL A 49 10.18 -5.50 -12.61
N HIS A 50 11.27 -5.62 -11.84
CA HIS A 50 11.19 -6.12 -10.47
C HIS A 50 10.34 -5.22 -9.57
N PHE A 51 10.50 -3.89 -9.70
CA PHE A 51 9.71 -2.94 -8.94
C PHE A 51 8.21 -3.03 -9.28
N ARG A 52 7.87 -3.15 -10.57
CA ARG A 52 6.49 -3.33 -11.03
C ARG A 52 5.86 -4.59 -10.45
N ALA A 53 6.56 -5.73 -10.51
CA ALA A 53 6.04 -6.98 -9.95
C ALA A 53 5.72 -6.87 -8.45
N ARG A 54 6.52 -6.12 -7.69
CA ARG A 54 6.26 -5.85 -6.27
C ARG A 54 5.06 -4.93 -6.04
N LEU A 55 4.86 -3.92 -6.88
CA LEU A 55 3.67 -3.06 -6.84
C LEU A 55 2.41 -3.88 -7.13
N GLU A 56 2.42 -4.71 -8.17
CA GLU A 56 1.30 -5.58 -8.53
C GLU A 56 0.97 -6.60 -7.43
N GLU A 57 1.98 -7.18 -6.77
CA GLU A 57 1.77 -8.04 -5.61
C GLU A 57 1.19 -7.26 -4.42
N GLY A 58 1.71 -6.07 -4.14
CA GLY A 58 1.17 -5.18 -3.12
C GLY A 58 -0.29 -4.83 -3.34
N GLN A 59 -0.66 -4.45 -4.57
CA GLN A 59 -2.05 -4.14 -4.94
C GLN A 59 -2.97 -5.34 -4.74
N ARG A 60 -2.54 -6.55 -5.15
CA ARG A 60 -3.32 -7.78 -4.94
C ARG A 60 -3.50 -8.09 -3.46
N ALA A 61 -2.47 -7.90 -2.64
CA ALA A 61 -2.53 -8.10 -1.19
C ALA A 61 -3.50 -7.10 -0.52
N ILE A 62 -3.48 -5.83 -0.91
CA ILE A 62 -4.41 -4.81 -0.42
C ILE A 62 -5.85 -5.16 -0.82
N ALA A 63 -6.08 -5.53 -2.08
CA ALA A 63 -7.40 -5.93 -2.56
C ALA A 63 -7.94 -7.15 -1.80
N ALA A 64 -7.12 -8.17 -1.59
CA ALA A 64 -7.49 -9.34 -0.79
C ALA A 64 -7.81 -8.97 0.67
N THR A 65 -7.00 -8.11 1.28
CA THR A 65 -7.21 -7.63 2.65
C THR A 65 -8.53 -6.90 2.78
N ARG A 66 -8.88 -6.01 1.84
CA ARG A 66 -10.19 -5.33 1.82
C ARG A 66 -11.34 -6.31 1.78
N VAL A 67 -11.26 -7.32 0.92
CA VAL A 67 -12.31 -8.35 0.80
C VAL A 67 -12.47 -9.11 2.10
N LEU A 68 -11.37 -9.50 2.75
CA LEU A 68 -11.41 -10.20 4.04
C LEU A 68 -11.97 -9.31 5.16
N VAL A 69 -11.57 -8.05 5.23
CA VAL A 69 -12.10 -7.07 6.21
C VAL A 69 -13.59 -6.84 5.99
N ALA A 70 -14.03 -6.65 4.75
CA ALA A 70 -15.44 -6.42 4.43
C ALA A 70 -16.33 -7.67 4.67
N ALA A 71 -15.76 -8.87 4.60
CA ALA A 71 -16.47 -10.12 4.87
C ALA A 71 -16.53 -10.47 6.36
N ALA A 72 -15.75 -9.80 7.22
CA ALA A 72 -15.75 -10.06 8.65
C ALA A 72 -17.06 -9.59 9.29
N SER A 73 -17.61 -10.41 10.20
CA SER A 73 -18.85 -10.06 10.93
C SER A 73 -18.60 -9.14 12.13
N GLU A 74 -17.33 -8.91 12.47
CA GLU A 74 -16.86 -8.03 13.54
C GLU A 74 -15.65 -7.22 13.05
N PRO A 75 -15.37 -6.04 13.64
CA PRO A 75 -14.23 -5.22 13.27
C PRO A 75 -12.92 -6.03 13.31
N MET A 76 -12.26 -6.13 12.16
CA MET A 76 -11.03 -6.93 12.01
C MET A 76 -9.82 -6.01 11.88
N ALA A 77 -8.86 -6.18 12.78
CA ALA A 77 -7.55 -5.53 12.67
C ALA A 77 -6.64 -6.26 11.68
N VAL A 78 -5.75 -5.51 11.03
CA VAL A 78 -4.65 -6.07 10.24
C VAL A 78 -3.37 -5.99 11.07
N SER A 79 -2.58 -7.06 11.08
CA SER A 79 -1.35 -7.09 11.88
C SER A 79 -0.29 -6.13 11.31
N MET A 80 0.53 -5.57 12.20
CA MET A 80 1.65 -4.71 11.79
C MET A 80 2.65 -5.44 10.90
N GLU A 81 2.87 -6.74 11.13
CA GLU A 81 3.74 -7.58 10.29
C GLU A 81 3.24 -7.70 8.85
N ALA A 82 1.92 -7.82 8.66
CA ALA A 82 1.31 -7.85 7.33
C ALA A 82 1.45 -6.50 6.61
N MET A 83 1.44 -5.39 7.35
CA MET A 83 1.56 -4.04 6.80
C MET A 83 3.00 -3.58 6.54
N SER A 84 3.99 -4.15 7.24
CA SER A 84 5.41 -3.82 7.04
C SER A 84 5.88 -3.82 5.58
N PRO A 85 5.61 -4.86 4.76
CA PRO A 85 6.04 -4.85 3.36
C PRO A 85 5.40 -3.71 2.54
N TRP A 86 4.16 -3.33 2.86
CA TRP A 86 3.45 -2.26 2.15
C TRP A 86 4.04 -0.90 2.47
N HIS A 87 4.32 -0.62 3.75
CA HIS A 87 4.98 0.60 4.17
C HIS A 87 6.38 0.74 3.55
N GLY A 88 7.15 -0.35 3.51
CA GLY A 88 8.46 -0.37 2.83
C GLY A 88 8.32 0.02 1.36
N LEU A 89 7.36 -0.58 0.66
CA LEU A 89 7.12 -0.30 -0.74
C LEU A 89 6.68 1.14 -1.02
N VAL A 90 5.84 1.74 -0.16
CA VAL A 90 5.48 3.17 -0.24
C VAL A 90 6.72 4.06 -0.11
N THR A 91 7.60 3.75 0.85
CA THR A 91 8.85 4.51 1.03
C THR A 91 9.72 4.46 -0.22
N GLU A 92 9.78 3.31 -0.88
CA GLU A 92 10.51 3.15 -2.13
C GLU A 92 9.86 3.92 -3.30
N VAL A 93 8.52 3.96 -3.38
CA VAL A 93 7.79 4.79 -4.35
C VAL A 93 8.13 6.27 -4.19
N TRP A 94 8.18 6.77 -2.94
CA TRP A 94 8.58 8.16 -2.67
C TRP A 94 10.02 8.43 -3.10
N ALA A 95 10.95 7.51 -2.82
CA ALA A 95 12.33 7.62 -3.25
C ALA A 95 12.45 7.65 -4.80
N LEU A 96 11.68 6.81 -5.49
CA LEU A 96 11.63 6.81 -6.96
C LEU A 96 11.09 8.13 -7.49
N SER A 97 10.00 8.66 -6.91
CA SER A 97 9.42 9.95 -7.27
C SER A 97 10.45 11.08 -7.16
N ALA A 98 11.22 11.12 -6.06
CA ALA A 98 12.28 12.11 -5.86
C ALA A 98 13.40 12.00 -6.90
N ARG A 99 13.83 10.77 -7.23
CA ARG A 99 14.87 10.51 -8.25
C ARG A 99 14.40 10.91 -9.65
N VAL A 100 13.17 10.56 -10.03
CA VAL A 100 12.57 10.95 -11.31
C VAL A 100 12.44 12.47 -11.41
N ALA A 101 12.01 13.14 -10.32
CA ALA A 101 11.95 14.59 -10.28
C ALA A 101 13.33 15.26 -10.41
N ALA A 102 14.38 14.64 -9.85
CA ALA A 102 15.76 15.14 -9.96
C ALA A 102 16.32 15.00 -11.37
N ALA A 103 16.04 13.90 -12.08
CA ALA A 103 16.51 13.67 -13.45
C ALA A 103 15.82 14.53 -14.51
N ARG A 104 14.71 15.18 -14.16
CA ARG A 104 13.96 16.10 -15.04
C ARG A 104 14.39 17.57 -14.89
N ARG A 105 15.28 17.87 -13.92
CA ARG A 105 15.88 19.20 -13.72
C ARG A 105 17.19 19.31 -14.49
#